data_AF-A0A839NX62-F1
#
_entry.id   AF-A0A839NX62-F1
#
_cell.length_a   1.000
_cell.length_b   1.000
_cell.length_c   1.000
_cell.angle_alpha   90.00
_cell.angle_beta   90.00
_cell.angle_gamma   90.00
#
_symmetry.space_group_name_H-M   'P 1'
#
loop_
_entity.id
_entity.type
_entity.pdbx_description
1 polymer ?
#
loop_
_entity_poly.entity_id
_entity_poly.type
_entity_poly.pdbx_seq_one_letter_code
_entity_poly.pdbx_strand_id
1 'polypeptide(L)'
;MKAKKAGSMFATWWKLGLDTTLLAFEAQSVIALRMAKLAAGGSAAQAEAQRMVSEKVFAAGEAAMQLATGASHGTVVAGYRRKVRANHRRLSRGAKRD
;
A
#
# COMPACT_ATOMS: atom_id res chain seq x y z
N MET A 1 8.78 33.34 16.14
CA MET A 1 8.23 32.45 15.07
C MET A 1 9.05 31.17 14.81
N LYS A 2 10.38 31.12 15.01
CA LYS A 2 11.20 29.92 14.73
C LYS A 2 10.86 28.66 15.57
N ALA A 3 10.53 28.81 16.86
CA ALA A 3 10.23 27.69 17.75
C ALA A 3 8.94 26.91 17.41
N LYS A 4 7.87 27.61 16.97
CA LYS A 4 6.62 26.96 16.51
C LYS A 4 6.83 26.09 15.27
N LYS A 5 7.78 26.45 14.40
CA LYS A 5 8.08 25.73 13.16
C LYS A 5 8.84 24.42 13.42
N ALA A 6 9.73 24.41 14.42
CA ALA A 6 10.46 23.21 14.84
C ALA A 6 9.54 22.16 15.51
N GLY A 7 8.63 22.59 16.39
CA GLY A 7 7.62 21.69 16.98
C GLY A 7 6.67 21.08 15.94
N SER A 8 6.32 21.86 14.90
CA SER A 8 5.52 21.39 13.75
C SER A 8 6.26 20.35 12.89
N MET A 9 7.56 20.51 12.66
CA MET A 9 8.37 19.53 11.94
C MET A 9 8.46 18.21 12.71
N PHE A 10 8.74 18.24 14.02
CA PHE A 10 8.79 17.03 14.84
C PHE A 10 7.47 16.26 14.83
N ALA A 11 6.33 16.96 14.99
CA ALA A 11 5.01 16.35 14.91
C ALA A 11 4.71 15.71 13.53
N THR A 12 5.20 16.34 12.44
CA THR A 12 5.06 15.81 11.08
C THR A 12 5.87 14.52 10.89
N TRP A 13 7.13 14.50 11.37
CA TRP A 13 7.98 13.31 11.34
C TRP A 13 7.42 12.17 12.19
N TRP A 14 6.90 12.48 13.38
CA TRP A 14 6.24 11.50 14.25
C TRP A 14 5.01 10.87 13.57
N LYS A 15 4.14 11.71 12.99
CA LYS A 15 2.96 11.25 12.26
C LYS A 15 3.35 10.36 11.06
N LEU A 16 4.35 10.78 10.29
CA LEU A 16 4.87 10.00 9.16
C LEU A 16 5.39 8.64 9.62
N GLY A 17 6.12 8.59 10.74
CA GLY A 17 6.61 7.35 11.35
C GLY A 17 5.45 6.40 11.68
N LEU A 18 4.44 6.88 12.40
CA LEU A 18 3.25 6.08 12.75
C LEU A 18 2.48 5.58 11.52
N ASP A 19 2.27 6.46 10.53
CA ASP A 19 1.60 6.10 9.27
C ASP A 19 2.41 5.04 8.50
N THR A 20 3.74 5.11 8.56
CA THR A 20 4.65 4.15 7.92
C THR A 20 4.63 2.80 8.66
N THR A 21 4.60 2.78 9.99
CA THR A 21 4.48 1.54 10.77
C THR A 21 3.14 0.85 10.53
N LEU A 22 2.04 1.61 10.48
CA LEU A 22 0.72 1.08 10.12
C LEU A 22 0.73 0.50 8.70
N LEU A 23 1.31 1.23 7.75
CA LEU A 23 1.47 0.75 6.38
C LEU A 23 2.27 -0.55 6.32
N ALA A 24 3.36 -0.66 7.09
CA ALA A 24 4.17 -1.87 7.15
C ALA A 24 3.36 -3.06 7.68
N PHE A 25 2.57 -2.87 8.75
CA PHE A 25 1.71 -3.92 9.30
C PHE A 25 0.61 -4.36 8.31
N GLU A 26 -0.07 -3.39 7.68
CA GLU A 26 -1.07 -3.66 6.63
C GLU A 26 -0.43 -4.42 5.45
N ALA A 27 0.79 -4.07 5.06
CA ALA A 27 1.52 -4.73 3.98
C ALA A 27 1.87 -6.19 4.32
N GLN A 28 2.35 -6.48 5.55
CA GLN A 28 2.65 -7.85 5.98
C GLN A 28 1.41 -8.75 5.92
N SER A 29 0.25 -8.24 6.31
CA SER A 29 -1.01 -8.98 6.24
C SER A 29 -1.41 -9.33 4.80
N VAL A 30 -1.23 -8.40 3.86
CA VAL A 30 -1.47 -8.63 2.43
C VAL A 30 -0.52 -9.68 1.85
N ILE A 31 0.76 -9.65 2.25
CA ILE A 31 1.76 -10.63 1.83
C ILE A 31 1.36 -12.03 2.32
N ALA A 32 1.00 -12.17 3.59
CA ALA A 32 0.57 -13.44 4.16
C ALA A 32 -0.64 -14.04 3.42
N LEU A 33 -1.68 -13.22 3.17
CA LEU A 33 -2.87 -13.67 2.44
C LEU A 33 -2.56 -14.10 1.00
N ARG A 34 -1.65 -13.41 0.32
CA ARG A 34 -1.20 -13.78 -1.03
C ARG A 34 -0.42 -15.08 -1.03
N MET A 35 0.49 -15.24 -0.07
CA MET A 35 1.24 -16.48 0.09
C MET A 35 0.31 -17.66 0.36
N ALA A 36 -0.70 -17.50 1.23
CA ALA A 36 -1.70 -18.52 1.49
C ALA A 36 -2.49 -18.88 0.20
N LYS A 37 -2.96 -17.87 -0.54
CA LYS A 37 -3.73 -18.10 -1.78
C LYS A 37 -2.89 -18.72 -2.90
N LEU A 38 -1.61 -18.38 -2.99
CA LEU A 38 -0.68 -19.00 -3.94
C LEU A 38 -0.35 -20.44 -3.53
N ALA A 39 -0.12 -20.69 -2.24
CA ALA A 39 0.15 -22.03 -1.71
C ALA A 39 -1.06 -22.99 -1.90
N ALA A 40 -2.28 -22.47 -1.85
CA ALA A 40 -3.49 -23.24 -2.16
C ALA A 40 -3.58 -23.70 -3.63
N GLY A 41 -2.86 -23.05 -4.55
CA GLY A 41 -2.78 -23.44 -5.95
C GLY A 41 -4.09 -23.25 -6.76
N GLY A 42 -4.17 -23.91 -7.91
CA GLY A 42 -5.34 -23.88 -8.79
C GLY A 42 -5.54 -22.57 -9.57
N SER A 43 -6.69 -22.45 -10.23
CA SER A 43 -7.03 -21.31 -11.10
C SER A 43 -7.11 -19.99 -10.33
N ALA A 44 -7.53 -20.03 -9.07
CA ALA A 44 -7.60 -18.85 -8.20
C ALA A 44 -6.20 -18.31 -7.84
N ALA A 45 -5.21 -19.18 -7.63
CA ALA A 45 -3.82 -18.77 -7.43
C ALA A 45 -3.23 -18.13 -8.69
N GLN A 46 -3.47 -18.72 -9.87
CA GLN A 46 -3.02 -18.16 -11.16
C GLN A 46 -3.60 -16.75 -11.40
N ALA A 47 -4.89 -16.58 -11.12
CA ALA A 47 -5.56 -15.28 -11.24
C ALA A 47 -5.00 -14.23 -10.26
N GLU A 48 -4.64 -14.64 -9.04
CA GLU A 48 -3.99 -13.74 -8.08
C GLU A 48 -2.57 -13.36 -8.55
N ALA A 49 -1.79 -14.32 -9.06
CA ALA A 49 -0.46 -14.06 -9.59
C ALA A 49 -0.48 -13.03 -10.74
N GLN A 50 -1.39 -13.20 -11.70
CA GLN A 50 -1.56 -12.24 -12.81
C GLN A 50 -1.95 -10.85 -12.30
N ARG A 51 -2.88 -10.79 -11.35
CA ARG A 51 -3.30 -9.53 -10.72
C ARG A 51 -2.15 -8.83 -10.00
N MET A 52 -1.30 -9.58 -9.29
CA MET A 52 -0.11 -9.04 -8.63
C MET A 52 0.89 -8.40 -9.59
N VAL A 53 0.96 -8.86 -10.84
CA VAL A 53 1.80 -8.25 -11.89
C VAL A 53 1.15 -6.98 -12.41
N SER A 54 -0.14 -7.02 -12.77
CA SER A 54 -0.88 -5.85 -13.24
C SER A 54 -0.82 -4.71 -12.22
N GLU A 55 -1.00 -5.01 -10.94
CA GLU A 55 -0.89 -4.01 -9.87
C GLU A 55 0.48 -3.32 -9.81
N LYS A 56 1.59 -4.03 -10.05
CA LYS A 56 2.94 -3.43 -10.10
C LYS A 56 3.10 -2.52 -11.31
N VAL A 57 2.58 -2.93 -12.46
CA VAL A 57 2.62 -2.12 -13.69
C VAL A 57 1.82 -0.82 -13.52
N PHE A 58 0.61 -0.90 -12.96
CA PHE A 58 -0.20 0.29 -12.67
C PHE A 58 0.45 1.19 -11.62
N ALA A 59 1.02 0.63 -10.55
CA ALA A 59 1.71 1.41 -9.53
C ALA A 59 2.95 2.12 -10.09
N ALA A 60 3.72 1.46 -10.97
CA ALA A 60 4.86 2.07 -11.64
C ALA A 60 4.42 3.23 -12.56
N GLY A 61 3.35 3.05 -13.33
CA GLY A 61 2.78 4.12 -14.17
C GLY A 61 2.29 5.32 -13.36
N GLU A 62 1.61 5.08 -12.23
CA GLU A 62 1.19 6.17 -11.34
C GLU A 62 2.38 6.88 -10.68
N ALA A 63 3.40 6.14 -10.25
CA ALA A 63 4.61 6.73 -9.70
C ALA A 63 5.33 7.60 -10.74
N ALA A 64 5.45 7.12 -11.98
CA ALA A 64 6.03 7.89 -13.09
C ALA A 64 5.23 9.19 -13.35
N MET A 65 3.90 9.12 -13.32
CA MET A 65 3.03 10.28 -13.49
C MET A 65 3.14 11.26 -12.30
N GLN A 66 3.20 10.75 -11.07
CA GLN A 66 3.37 11.57 -9.87
C GLN A 66 4.72 12.29 -9.84
N LEU A 67 5.79 11.63 -10.30
CA LEU A 67 7.10 12.23 -10.47
C LEU A 67 7.07 13.30 -11.57
N ALA A 68 6.48 12.99 -12.73
CA ALA A 68 6.37 13.93 -13.84
C ALA A 68 5.54 15.18 -13.52
N THR A 69 4.58 15.07 -12.60
CA THR A 69 3.68 16.17 -12.20
C THR A 69 4.10 16.88 -10.91
N GLY A 70 5.22 16.50 -10.29
CA GLY A 70 5.73 17.14 -9.07
C GLY A 70 4.84 16.93 -7.84
N ALA A 71 4.20 15.76 -7.71
CA ALA A 71 3.28 15.48 -6.62
C ALA A 71 3.96 15.51 -5.23
N SER A 72 3.27 16.08 -4.23
CA SER A 72 3.78 16.12 -2.85
C SER A 72 3.90 14.71 -2.25
N HIS A 73 4.88 14.50 -1.35
CA HIS A 73 5.09 13.20 -0.69
C HIS A 73 3.82 12.68 0.01
N GLY A 74 3.01 13.57 0.60
CA GLY A 74 1.75 13.20 1.24
C GLY A 74 0.71 12.64 0.27
N THR A 75 0.65 13.17 -0.95
CA THR A 75 -0.24 12.68 -2.02
C THR A 75 0.16 11.28 -2.47
N VAL A 76 1.46 11.04 -2.64
CA VAL A 76 2.02 9.73 -3.00
C VAL A 76 1.66 8.68 -1.95
N VAL A 77 1.94 8.97 -0.67
CA VAL A 77 1.65 8.06 0.46
C VAL A 77 0.15 7.78 0.59
N ALA A 78 -0.70 8.79 0.46
CA ALA A 78 -2.16 8.60 0.49
C ALA A 78 -2.66 7.70 -0.65
N GLY A 79 -2.07 7.82 -1.84
CA GLY A 79 -2.33 6.93 -2.98
C GLY A 79 -1.99 5.48 -2.68
N TYR A 80 -0.81 5.23 -2.13
CA TYR A 80 -0.38 3.88 -1.72
C TYR A 80 -1.30 3.28 -0.65
N ARG A 81 -1.66 4.04 0.40
CA ARG A 81 -2.57 3.54 1.45
C ARG A 81 -3.94 3.15 0.90
N ARG A 82 -4.49 3.91 -0.06
CA ARG A 82 -5.77 3.55 -0.71
C ARG A 82 -5.69 2.21 -1.43
N LYS A 83 -4.60 1.96 -2.18
CA LYS A 83 -4.38 0.70 -2.90
C LYS A 83 -4.24 -0.48 -1.95
N VAL A 84 -3.42 -0.34 -0.90
CA VAL A 84 -3.21 -1.40 0.10
C VAL A 84 -4.52 -1.77 0.80
N ARG A 85 -5.32 -0.78 1.20
CA ARG A 85 -6.64 -1.03 1.81
C ARG A 85 -7.62 -1.74 0.87
N ALA A 86 -7.63 -1.37 -0.42
CA ALA A 86 -8.46 -2.05 -1.41
C ALA A 86 -8.05 -3.52 -1.57
N ASN A 87 -6.74 -3.79 -1.62
CA ASN A 87 -6.19 -5.14 -1.68
C ASN A 87 -6.55 -5.97 -0.46
N HIS A 88 -6.34 -5.42 0.74
CA HIS A 88 -6.71 -6.07 1.99
C HIS A 88 -8.20 -6.44 2.05
N ARG A 89 -9.10 -5.53 1.68
CA ARG A 89 -10.55 -5.81 1.65
C ARG A 89 -10.93 -6.89 0.66
N ARG A 90 -10.29 -6.93 -0.52
CA ARG A 90 -10.55 -7.96 -1.52
C ARG A 90 -10.06 -9.33 -1.06
N LEU A 91 -8.82 -9.39 -0.58
CA LEU A 91 -8.21 -10.64 -0.13
C LEU A 91 -8.92 -11.21 1.09
N SER A 92 -9.31 -10.38 2.05
CA SER A 92 -10.08 -10.84 3.23
C SER A 92 -11.49 -11.31 2.89
N ARG A 93 -12.13 -10.77 1.83
CA ARG A 93 -13.40 -11.30 1.30
C ARG A 93 -13.21 -12.61 0.55
N GLY A 94 -12.09 -12.77 -0.16
CA GLY A 94 -11.72 -14.02 -0.84
C GLY A 94 -11.46 -15.14 0.16
N ALA A 95 -10.65 -14.88 1.20
CA ALA A 95 -10.32 -15.85 2.24
C ALA A 95 -11.51 -16.31 3.09
N LYS A 96 -12.64 -15.58 3.09
CA LYS A 96 -13.89 -16.00 3.75
C LYS A 96 -14.78 -16.89 2.88
N ARG A 97 -14.46 -16.98 1.58
CA ARG A 97 -15.25 -17.71 0.57
C ARG A 97 -14.55 -18.97 0.07
N ASP A 98 -13.24 -19.05 0.29
CA ASP A 98 -12.42 -20.25 0.13
C ASP A 98 -12.53 -21.10 1.40
#